data_AF-A0A2W5YGM4-F1
#
_entry.id   AF-A0A2W5YGM4-F1
#
_cell.length_a   1.000
_cell.length_b   1.000
_cell.length_c   1.000
_cell.angle_alpha   90.00
_cell.angle_beta   90.00
_cell.angle_gamma   90.00
#
_symmetry.space_group_name_H-M   'P 1'
#
loop_
_entity.id
_entity.type
_entity.pdbx_description
1 polymer ?
#
loop_
_entity_poly.entity_id
_entity_poly.type
_entity_poly.pdbx_seq_one_letter_code
_entity_poly.pdbx_strand_id
1 'polypeptide(L)'
;MGTIFFAFLTWGIIWRAHHSQAPDAGSIIVIAPIFALGALAFTVYAIAVMTAPIRAFLQTFAPIYIVDGYVRYRPPDEFSDVDSSGYVAVLFEDRDLACEWEAFGEQALPERTIPALSEFSTYGGIHKIDGVATGVLPERTTPFMIGLARRL
;
A
#
# COMPACT_ATOMS: atom_id res chain seq x y z
N MET A 1 9.41 11.82 10.39
CA MET A 1 9.99 12.68 11.45
C MET A 1 11.41 13.14 11.15
N GLY A 2 12.33 12.25 10.75
CA GLY A 2 13.73 12.60 10.44
C GLY A 2 13.91 13.73 9.42
N THR A 3 13.33 13.62 8.21
CA THR A 3 13.44 14.65 7.16
C THR A 3 13.03 16.04 7.65
N ILE A 4 11.89 16.13 8.32
CA ILE A 4 11.32 17.38 8.82
C ILE A 4 12.27 18.00 9.87
N PHE A 5 12.72 17.20 10.83
CA PHE A 5 13.65 17.64 11.86
C PHE A 5 14.97 18.20 11.28
N PHE A 6 15.62 17.44 10.38
CA PHE A 6 16.89 17.86 9.76
C PHE A 6 16.72 19.07 8.84
N ALA A 7 15.59 19.19 8.13
CA ALA A 7 15.28 20.34 7.28
C ALA A 7 15.07 21.62 8.11
N PHE A 8 14.30 21.56 9.19
CA PHE A 8 14.10 22.70 10.10
C PHE A 8 15.39 23.10 10.82
N LEU A 9 16.24 22.13 11.19
CA LEU A 9 17.54 22.41 11.81
C LEU A 9 18.48 23.10 10.82
N THR A 10 18.54 22.61 9.57
CA THR A 10 19.31 23.26 8.49
C THR A 10 18.82 24.67 8.22
N TRP A 11 17.49 24.87 8.10
CA TRP A 11 16.89 26.19 7.91
C TRP A 11 17.18 27.13 9.08
N GLY A 12 17.05 26.65 10.32
CA GLY A 12 17.35 27.41 11.52
C GLY A 12 18.81 27.85 11.61
N ILE A 13 19.76 26.99 11.20
CA ILE A 13 21.19 27.33 11.12
C ILE A 13 21.43 28.44 10.10
N ILE A 14 20.86 28.32 8.89
CA ILE A 14 21.01 29.32 7.82
C ILE A 14 20.38 30.66 8.24
N TRP A 15 19.14 30.61 8.76
CA TRP A 15 18.44 31.80 9.24
C TRP A 15 19.22 32.52 10.34
N ARG A 16 19.74 31.77 11.33
CA ARG A 16 20.58 32.31 12.41
C ARG A 16 21.86 32.92 11.87
N ALA A 17 22.56 32.26 10.94
CA ALA A 17 23.80 32.75 10.36
C ALA A 17 23.63 34.10 9.64
N HIS A 18 22.47 34.34 9.02
CA HIS A 18 22.19 35.59 8.30
C HIS A 18 21.59 36.71 9.19
N HIS A 19 20.90 36.38 10.28
CA HIS A 19 20.18 37.38 11.11
C HIS A 19 20.84 37.69 12.46
N SER A 20 21.87 36.93 12.85
CA SER A 20 22.56 37.16 14.13
C SER A 20 23.83 37.99 13.90
N GLN A 21 23.96 39.13 14.58
CA GLN A 21 25.21 39.93 14.62
C GLN A 21 26.28 39.33 15.56
N ALA A 22 26.11 38.07 15.99
CA ALA A 22 27.05 37.41 16.88
C ALA A 22 28.36 37.09 16.14
N PRO A 23 29.55 37.33 16.74
CA PRO A 23 30.84 37.10 16.09
C PRO A 23 31.04 35.65 15.62
N ASP A 24 30.32 34.70 16.23
CA ASP A 24 30.44 33.27 15.95
C ASP A 24 29.41 32.79 14.91
N ALA A 25 28.50 33.66 14.46
CA ALA A 25 27.38 33.30 13.58
C ALA A 25 27.83 32.80 12.20
N GLY A 26 29.00 33.22 11.72
CA GLY A 26 29.59 32.70 10.48
C GLY A 26 30.15 31.28 10.61
N SER A 27 30.51 30.83 11.81
CA SER A 27 31.11 29.51 12.03
C SER A 27 30.08 28.36 11.98
N ILE A 28 28.84 28.63 12.41
CA ILE A 28 27.79 27.61 12.50
C ILE A 28 27.23 27.23 11.14
N ILE A 29 27.42 28.04 10.09
CA ILE A 29 26.94 27.72 8.74
C ILE A 29 27.69 26.53 8.12
N VAL A 30 28.93 26.27 8.58
CA VAL A 30 29.79 25.19 8.08
C VAL A 30 29.20 23.80 8.33
N ILE A 31 28.41 23.64 9.40
CA ILE A 31 27.75 22.37 9.73
C ILE A 31 26.40 22.19 9.02
N ALA A 32 25.81 23.24 8.44
CA ALA A 32 24.51 23.16 7.75
C ALA A 32 24.46 22.11 6.62
N PRO A 33 25.50 21.93 5.77
CA PRO A 33 25.51 20.89 4.74
C PRO A 33 25.36 19.47 5.30
N ILE A 34 25.87 19.19 6.50
CA ILE A 34 25.75 17.85 7.12
C ILE A 34 24.29 17.54 7.42
N PHE A 35 23.55 18.51 7.97
CA PHE A 35 22.13 18.34 8.24
C PHE A 35 21.31 18.29 6.94
N ALA A 36 21.69 19.04 5.91
CA ALA A 36 21.07 18.97 4.59
C ALA A 36 21.23 17.58 3.96
N LEU A 37 22.41 16.98 4.04
CA LEU A 37 22.67 15.60 3.60
C LEU A 37 21.83 14.59 4.39
N GLY A 38 21.69 14.79 5.70
CA GLY A 38 20.80 13.99 6.54
C GLY A 38 19.34 14.07 6.08
N ALA A 39 18.82 15.29 5.84
CA ALA A 39 17.47 15.49 5.33
C ALA A 39 17.27 14.81 3.96
N LEU A 40 18.26 14.90 3.07
CA LEU A 40 18.23 14.24 1.77
C LEU A 40 18.17 12.71 1.90
N ALA A 41 19.03 12.13 2.74
CA ALA A 41 19.05 10.69 2.99
C ALA A 41 17.70 10.18 3.53
N PHE A 42 17.11 10.88 4.51
CA PHE A 42 15.78 10.53 5.03
C PHE A 42 14.68 10.71 3.99
N THR A 43 14.80 11.70 3.10
CA THR A 43 13.84 11.92 2.00
C THR A 43 13.89 10.76 0.99
N VAL A 44 15.09 10.38 0.56
CA VAL A 44 15.28 9.24 -0.35
C VAL A 44 14.75 7.95 0.28
N TYR A 45 15.06 7.73 1.56
CA TYR A 45 14.52 6.59 2.30
C TYR A 45 12.99 6.61 2.36
N ALA A 46 12.38 7.76 2.70
CA ALA A 46 10.93 7.89 2.73
C ALA A 46 10.29 7.62 1.37
N ILE A 47 10.86 8.13 0.28
CA ILE A 47 10.38 7.85 -1.08
C ILE A 47 10.47 6.35 -1.38
N ALA A 48 11.59 5.71 -1.06
CA ALA A 48 11.77 4.27 -1.29
C ALA A 48 10.72 3.43 -0.53
N VAL A 49 10.48 3.75 0.74
CA VAL A 49 9.47 3.07 1.57
C VAL A 49 8.04 3.33 1.07
N MET A 50 7.75 4.56 0.64
CA MET A 50 6.43 4.94 0.14
C MET A 50 6.13 4.44 -1.28
N THR A 51 7.13 3.97 -2.03
CA THR A 51 6.94 3.56 -3.43
C THR A 51 5.96 2.39 -3.54
N ALA A 52 6.08 1.36 -2.69
CA ALA A 52 5.20 0.20 -2.70
C ALA A 52 3.72 0.55 -2.38
N PRO A 53 3.40 1.23 -1.26
CA PRO A 53 2.01 1.58 -0.95
C PRO A 53 1.42 2.57 -1.94
N ILE A 54 2.19 3.52 -2.49
CA ILE A 54 1.69 4.42 -3.55
C ILE A 54 1.33 3.64 -4.82
N ARG A 55 2.20 2.72 -5.27
CA ARG A 55 1.91 1.88 -6.43
C ARG A 55 0.65 1.05 -6.21
N ALA A 56 0.55 0.40 -5.06
CA ALA A 56 -0.61 -0.40 -4.74
C ALA A 56 -1.90 0.43 -4.63
N PHE A 57 -1.84 1.63 -4.05
CA PHE A 57 -2.97 2.57 -4.03
C PHE A 57 -3.40 2.98 -5.44
N LEU A 58 -2.45 3.32 -6.32
CA LEU A 58 -2.75 3.63 -7.71
C LEU A 58 -3.32 2.41 -8.45
N GLN A 59 -2.82 1.21 -8.15
CA GLN A 59 -3.28 -0.05 -8.74
C GLN A 59 -4.70 -0.44 -8.32
N THR A 60 -5.21 0.07 -7.20
CA THR A 60 -6.63 -0.05 -6.84
C THR A 60 -7.54 0.67 -7.83
N PHE A 61 -7.05 1.74 -8.48
CA PHE A 61 -7.84 2.53 -9.44
C PHE A 61 -7.57 2.18 -10.92
N ALA A 62 -6.41 1.59 -11.22
CA ALA A 62 -6.07 1.04 -12.54
C ALA A 62 -4.72 0.26 -12.48
N PRO A 63 -4.56 -0.89 -13.16
CA PRO A 63 -5.45 -1.48 -14.16
C PRO A 63 -6.55 -2.36 -13.55
N ILE A 64 -7.75 -2.27 -14.12
CA ILE A 64 -8.85 -3.20 -13.85
C ILE A 64 -8.76 -4.31 -14.91
N TYR A 65 -8.50 -5.53 -14.46
CA TYR A 65 -8.53 -6.73 -15.29
C TYR A 65 -9.94 -7.27 -15.36
N ILE A 66 -10.33 -7.73 -16.54
CA ILE A 66 -11.60 -8.39 -16.80
C ILE A 66 -11.28 -9.83 -17.18
N VAL A 67 -11.77 -10.79 -16.39
CA VAL A 67 -11.57 -12.21 -16.64
C VAL A 67 -12.93 -12.89 -16.69
N ASP A 68 -13.18 -13.60 -17.79
CA ASP A 68 -14.26 -14.56 -17.92
C ASP A 68 -13.72 -15.93 -17.49
N GLY A 69 -14.15 -16.42 -16.34
CA GLY A 69 -13.56 -17.59 -15.72
C GLY A 69 -14.32 -17.99 -14.47
N TYR A 70 -13.60 -18.14 -13.35
CA TYR A 70 -14.20 -18.59 -12.10
C TYR A 70 -13.79 -17.73 -10.91
N VAL A 71 -14.69 -17.62 -9.93
CA VAL A 71 -14.37 -17.13 -8.58
C VAL A 71 -14.36 -18.33 -7.64
N ARG A 72 -13.27 -18.50 -6.90
CA ARG A 72 -13.10 -19.55 -5.89
C ARG A 72 -13.04 -18.94 -4.49
N TYR A 73 -13.86 -19.48 -3.61
CA TYR A 73 -13.90 -19.23 -2.17
C TYR A 73 -13.30 -20.43 -1.45
N ARG A 74 -12.44 -20.17 -0.47
CA ARG A 74 -11.83 -21.18 0.40
C ARG A 74 -12.00 -20.75 1.86
N PRO A 75 -12.33 -21.67 2.79
CA PRO A 75 -12.24 -21.39 4.21
C PRO A 75 -10.80 -21.06 4.64
N PRO A 76 -10.61 -20.45 5.83
CA PRO A 76 -9.29 -20.24 6.38
C PRO A 76 -8.60 -21.58 6.65
N ASP A 77 -7.28 -21.59 6.49
CA ASP A 77 -6.38 -22.72 6.71
C ASP A 77 -5.36 -22.40 7.82
N GLU A 78 -4.44 -23.34 8.09
CA GLU A 78 -3.41 -23.18 9.14
C GLU A 78 -2.44 -22.00 8.90
N PHE A 79 -2.44 -21.42 7.68
CA PHE A 79 -1.59 -20.29 7.30
C PHE A 79 -2.34 -18.95 7.27
N SER A 80 -3.64 -18.97 7.58
CA SER A 80 -4.49 -17.78 7.62
C SER A 80 -4.25 -16.97 8.89
N ASP A 81 -4.42 -15.65 8.79
CA ASP A 81 -4.35 -14.78 9.96
C ASP A 81 -5.54 -15.04 10.91
N VAL A 82 -5.40 -14.67 12.20
CA VAL A 82 -6.40 -14.94 13.25
C VAL A 82 -7.77 -14.33 12.92
N ASP A 83 -7.80 -13.22 12.20
CA ASP A 83 -9.02 -12.48 11.81
C ASP A 83 -9.47 -12.79 10.37
N SER A 84 -8.88 -13.81 9.75
CA SER A 84 -9.17 -14.23 8.39
C SER A 84 -10.47 -15.01 8.30
N SER A 85 -11.33 -14.63 7.35
CA SER A 85 -12.49 -15.42 6.95
C SER A 85 -12.17 -16.42 5.83
N GLY A 86 -10.93 -16.50 5.37
CA GLY A 86 -10.47 -17.40 4.30
C GLY A 86 -9.98 -16.64 3.07
N TYR A 87 -10.12 -17.26 1.90
CA TYR A 87 -9.54 -16.73 0.66
C TYR A 87 -10.56 -16.62 -0.46
N VAL A 88 -10.40 -15.57 -1.27
CA VAL A 88 -11.12 -15.38 -2.53
C VAL A 88 -10.11 -15.29 -3.65
N ALA A 89 -10.33 -16.05 -4.71
CA ALA A 89 -9.47 -16.08 -5.89
C ALA A 89 -10.28 -15.90 -7.17
N VAL A 90 -9.68 -15.19 -8.13
CA VAL A 90 -10.12 -15.21 -9.53
C VAL A 90 -9.25 -16.21 -10.28
N LEU A 91 -9.89 -17.08 -11.05
CA LEU A 91 -9.27 -18.10 -11.90
C LEU A 91 -9.58 -17.80 -13.37
N PHE A 92 -8.65 -18.15 -14.25
CA PHE A 92 -8.88 -18.18 -15.70
C PHE A 92 -9.80 -19.34 -16.09
N GLU A 93 -10.19 -19.41 -17.36
CA GLU A 93 -11.06 -20.45 -17.93
C GLU A 93 -10.49 -21.88 -17.73
N ASP A 94 -9.17 -22.03 -17.81
CA ASP A 94 -8.43 -23.29 -17.56
C ASP A 94 -8.31 -23.63 -16.06
N ARG A 95 -8.84 -22.78 -15.18
CA ARG A 95 -8.78 -22.83 -13.71
C ARG A 95 -7.40 -22.50 -13.13
N ASP A 96 -6.48 -21.95 -13.91
CA ASP A 96 -5.25 -21.39 -13.38
C ASP A 96 -5.51 -20.13 -12.56
N LEU A 97 -4.66 -19.88 -11.57
CA LEU A 97 -4.83 -18.75 -10.67
C LEU A 97 -4.48 -17.43 -11.36
N ALA A 98 -5.45 -16.53 -11.47
CA ALA A 98 -5.20 -15.17 -11.90
C ALA A 98 -4.72 -14.31 -10.72
N CYS A 99 -5.46 -14.33 -9.60
CA CYS A 99 -5.07 -13.63 -8.37
C CYS A 99 -5.86 -14.18 -7.17
N GLU A 100 -5.28 -14.07 -5.97
CA GLU A 100 -5.90 -14.48 -4.71
C GLU A 100 -5.71 -13.41 -3.64
N TRP A 101 -6.73 -13.26 -2.80
CA TRP A 101 -6.74 -12.34 -1.66
C TRP A 101 -7.29 -13.04 -0.42
N GLU A 102 -6.73 -12.66 0.71
CA GLU A 102 -7.29 -13.00 2.01
C GLU A 102 -8.52 -12.12 2.28
N ALA A 103 -9.60 -12.75 2.73
CA ALA A 103 -10.82 -12.09 3.14
C ALA A 103 -10.85 -11.94 4.65
N PHE A 104 -11.45 -10.83 5.11
CA PHE A 104 -11.63 -10.55 6.53
C PHE A 104 -13.13 -10.58 6.84
N GLY A 105 -13.51 -11.19 7.95
CA GLY A 105 -14.90 -11.26 8.37
C GLY A 105 -15.13 -12.23 9.52
N GLU A 106 -16.28 -12.11 10.16
CA GLU A 106 -16.63 -12.94 11.32
C GLU A 106 -17.04 -14.37 10.95
N GLN A 107 -17.40 -14.61 9.68
CA GLN A 107 -17.85 -15.90 9.17
C GLN A 107 -16.87 -16.45 8.17
N ALA A 108 -16.48 -17.71 8.35
CA ALA A 108 -15.66 -18.43 7.39
C ALA A 108 -16.35 -18.50 6.03
N LEU A 109 -15.60 -18.21 4.97
CA LEU A 109 -16.05 -18.35 3.60
C LEU A 109 -16.32 -19.83 3.29
N PRO A 110 -17.40 -20.13 2.55
CA PRO A 110 -17.69 -21.49 2.14
C PRO A 110 -16.66 -21.97 1.11
N GLU A 111 -16.36 -23.27 1.11
CA GLU A 111 -15.59 -23.87 0.03
C GLU A 111 -16.48 -23.98 -1.22
N ARG A 112 -16.28 -23.07 -2.19
CA ARG A 112 -17.14 -22.97 -3.36
C ARG A 112 -16.40 -22.37 -4.54
N THR A 113 -16.62 -22.91 -5.74
CA THR A 113 -16.16 -22.28 -6.99
C THR A 113 -17.37 -22.01 -7.88
N ILE A 114 -17.48 -20.81 -8.43
CA ILE A 114 -18.57 -20.39 -9.32
C ILE A 114 -18.01 -19.80 -10.62
N PRO A 115 -18.62 -20.08 -11.77
CA PRO A 115 -18.31 -19.35 -13.00
C PRO A 115 -18.75 -17.89 -12.83
N ALA A 116 -17.92 -16.95 -13.28
CA ALA A 116 -18.21 -15.54 -13.17
C ALA A 116 -17.35 -14.69 -14.13
N LEU A 117 -17.95 -13.63 -14.67
CA LEU A 117 -17.23 -12.53 -15.27
C LEU A 117 -16.76 -11.58 -14.17
N SER A 118 -15.46 -11.56 -13.92
CA SER A 118 -14.86 -10.83 -12.80
C SER A 118 -14.11 -9.58 -13.27
N GLU A 119 -14.40 -8.44 -12.66
CA GLU A 119 -13.58 -7.23 -12.76
C GLU A 119 -12.74 -7.10 -11.48
N PHE A 120 -11.41 -7.11 -11.56
CA PHE A 120 -10.54 -7.09 -10.38
C PHE A 120 -9.26 -6.29 -10.60
N SER A 121 -8.57 -5.99 -9.51
CA SER A 121 -7.21 -5.45 -9.53
C SER A 121 -6.34 -6.24 -8.56
N THR A 122 -5.05 -6.42 -8.88
CA THR A 122 -4.13 -7.21 -8.07
C THR A 122 -4.08 -6.77 -6.59
N TYR A 123 -4.28 -5.47 -6.33
CA TYR A 123 -4.13 -4.87 -5.00
C TYR A 123 -5.45 -4.44 -4.36
N GLY A 124 -6.49 -4.22 -5.16
CA GLY A 124 -7.82 -3.78 -4.70
C GLY A 124 -8.85 -4.90 -4.58
N GLY A 125 -8.52 -6.14 -4.96
CA GLY A 125 -9.46 -7.26 -4.94
C GLY A 125 -10.44 -7.24 -6.12
N ILE A 126 -11.58 -7.92 -5.94
CA ILE A 126 -12.65 -8.05 -6.92
C ILE A 126 -13.63 -6.88 -6.78
N HIS A 127 -13.78 -6.09 -7.84
CA HIS A 127 -14.65 -4.91 -7.92
C HIS A 127 -16.07 -5.25 -8.39
N LYS A 128 -16.21 -6.17 -9.35
CA LYS A 128 -17.51 -6.64 -9.85
C LYS A 128 -17.47 -8.14 -10.18
N ILE A 129 -18.63 -8.77 -10.02
CA ILE A 129 -18.92 -10.15 -10.42
C ILE A 129 -20.21 -10.10 -11.26
N ASP A 130 -20.16 -10.59 -12.49
CA ASP A 130 -21.29 -10.61 -13.44
C ASP A 130 -21.98 -9.25 -13.60
N GLY A 131 -21.18 -8.18 -13.65
CA GLY A 131 -21.65 -6.79 -13.74
C GLY A 131 -22.25 -6.23 -12.45
N VAL A 132 -22.42 -7.05 -11.42
CA VAL A 132 -22.85 -6.61 -10.08
C VAL A 132 -21.62 -6.17 -9.31
N ALA A 133 -21.62 -4.91 -8.86
CA ALA A 133 -20.60 -4.43 -7.94
C ALA A 133 -20.66 -5.28 -6.67
N THR A 134 -19.52 -5.82 -6.25
CA THR A 134 -19.41 -6.56 -4.98
C THR A 134 -19.71 -5.67 -3.77
N GLY A 135 -19.81 -4.35 -3.99
CA GLY A 135 -19.77 -3.33 -2.95
C GLY A 135 -18.39 -3.36 -2.30
N VAL A 136 -18.01 -2.30 -1.59
CA VAL A 136 -16.91 -2.37 -0.63
C VAL A 136 -15.52 -2.76 -1.19
N LEU A 137 -14.65 -1.81 -1.55
CA LEU A 137 -13.64 -1.41 -0.54
C LEU A 137 -14.27 -1.47 0.86
N PRO A 138 -14.01 -2.50 1.68
CA PRO A 138 -14.72 -2.72 2.94
C PRO A 138 -14.93 -1.41 3.69
N GLU A 139 -16.13 -1.16 4.22
CA GLU A 139 -16.47 0.08 4.95
C GLU A 139 -15.54 0.32 6.16
N ARG A 140 -14.74 -0.70 6.51
CA ARG A 140 -13.71 -0.71 7.56
C ARG A 140 -12.27 -0.85 7.05
N THR A 141 -12.03 -0.78 5.75
CA THR A 141 -10.67 -0.69 5.21
C THR A 141 -10.19 0.71 5.51
N THR A 142 -9.36 0.83 6.55
CA THR A 142 -8.47 1.99 6.69
C THR A 142 -7.85 2.28 5.33
N PRO A 143 -7.75 3.55 4.90
CA PRO A 143 -7.38 3.96 3.53
C PRO A 143 -5.99 3.47 3.03
N PHE A 144 -5.30 2.64 3.81
CA PHE A 144 -3.99 2.05 3.53
C PHE A 144 -3.98 0.51 3.50
N MET A 145 -5.09 -0.19 3.73
CA MET A 145 -5.16 -1.65 3.69
C MET A 145 -5.42 -2.15 2.26
N ILE A 146 -4.35 -2.09 1.47
CA ILE A 146 -4.20 -2.83 0.22
C ILE A 146 -4.23 -4.33 0.53
N GLY A 147 -5.07 -5.10 -0.16
CA GLY A 147 -4.94 -6.55 -0.17
C GLY A 147 -3.63 -6.90 -0.86
N LEU A 148 -2.60 -7.24 -0.09
CA LEU A 148 -1.34 -7.70 -0.65
C LEU A 148 -1.58 -9.09 -1.25
N ALA A 149 -1.83 -9.15 -2.56
CA ALA A 149 -1.72 -10.41 -3.28
C ALA A 149 -0.32 -10.99 -3.01
N ARG A 150 -0.26 -12.20 -2.45
CA ARG A 150 1.01 -12.94 -2.36
C ARG A 150 1.47 -13.20 -3.78
N ARG A 151 2.66 -12.71 -4.15
CA ARG A 151 3.32 -13.16 -5.36
C ARG A 151 3.56 -14.67 -5.24
N LEU A 152 2.94 -15.44 -6.12
CA LEU A 152 3.36 -16.81 -6.42
C LEU A 152 4.67 -16.79 -7.20
#